data_AF-A0A9X1IJD8-F1
#
_entry.id   AF-A0A9X1IJD8-F1
#
_cell.length_a   1.000
_cell.length_b   1.000
_cell.length_c   1.000
_cell.angle_alpha   90.00
_cell.angle_beta   90.00
_cell.angle_gamma   90.00
#
_symmetry.space_group_name_H-M   'P 1'
#
loop_
_entity.id
_entity.type
_entity.pdbx_description
1 polymer ?
#
loop_
_entity_poly.entity_id
_entity_poly.type
_entity_poly.pdbx_seq_one_letter_code
_entity_poly.pdbx_strand_id
1 'polypeptide(L)'
;MMKFLLFLILGGVFSLPVWAECPDISAIYAADQATQDYMDGKVFKKARVLKKHLPSYRKEIASYIYVEDKGLYFTVYTLVNSECEVAIIKSTRGKH
;
A
#
# COMPACT_ATOMS: atom_id res chain seq x y z
N MET A 1 -44.69 35.33 -8.02
CA MET A 1 -43.22 35.29 -7.81
C MET A 1 -42.89 34.25 -6.75
N MET A 2 -42.83 32.95 -7.07
CA MET A 2 -42.41 31.90 -6.10
C MET A 2 -42.05 30.57 -6.82
N LYS A 3 -41.55 30.61 -8.05
CA LYS A 3 -41.26 29.39 -8.84
C LYS A 3 -39.78 29.22 -9.19
N PHE A 4 -38.95 30.23 -8.90
CA PHE A 4 -37.52 30.20 -9.19
C PHE A 4 -36.64 29.75 -8.02
N LEU A 5 -37.20 29.61 -6.81
CA LEU A 5 -36.41 29.23 -5.62
C LEU A 5 -36.15 27.71 -5.51
N LEU A 6 -36.89 26.89 -6.25
CA LEU A 6 -36.84 25.43 -6.17
C LEU A 6 -35.73 24.80 -7.02
N PHE A 7 -35.12 25.56 -7.94
CA PHE A 7 -34.05 25.05 -8.82
C PHE A 7 -32.64 25.12 -8.20
N LEU A 8 -32.44 25.85 -7.10
CA LEU A 8 -31.13 26.02 -6.46
C LEU A 8 -30.74 24.86 -5.52
N ILE A 9 -31.68 24.00 -5.14
CA ILE A 9 -31.43 22.91 -4.16
C ILE A 9 -31.05 21.60 -4.88
N LEU A 10 -31.21 21.52 -6.20
CA LEU A 10 -30.92 20.33 -7.00
C LEU A 10 -29.57 20.39 -7.74
N GLY A 11 -28.60 21.11 -7.16
CA GLY A 11 -27.21 21.15 -7.62
C GLY A 11 -26.27 20.32 -6.73
N GLY A 12 -26.80 19.23 -6.15
CA GLY A 12 -26.06 18.33 -5.26
C GLY A 12 -24.75 17.89 -5.92
N VAL A 13 -23.64 18.32 -5.32
CA VAL A 13 -22.28 18.10 -5.78
C VAL A 13 -22.02 16.58 -5.84
N PHE A 14 -22.03 16.01 -7.04
CA PHE A 14 -21.47 14.68 -7.27
C PHE A 14 -19.94 14.77 -7.14
N SER A 15 -19.43 14.74 -5.91
CA SER A 15 -18.02 14.47 -5.68
C SER A 15 -17.79 13.00 -5.97
N LEU A 16 -17.23 12.69 -7.14
CA LEU A 16 -16.67 11.36 -7.38
C LEU A 16 -15.60 11.11 -6.31
N PRO A 17 -15.59 9.95 -5.65
CA PRO A 17 -14.46 9.59 -4.81
C PRO A 17 -13.24 9.50 -5.73
N VAL A 18 -12.39 10.53 -5.70
CA VAL A 18 -11.00 10.38 -6.13
C VAL A 18 -10.39 9.47 -5.07
N TRP A 19 -10.34 8.18 -5.36
CA TRP A 19 -9.53 7.24 -4.60
C TRP A 19 -8.09 7.70 -4.82
N ALA A 20 -7.57 8.49 -3.89
CA ALA A 20 -6.20 8.95 -3.94
C ALA A 20 -5.32 7.69 -3.94
N GLU A 21 -4.49 7.54 -4.98
CA GLU A 21 -3.55 6.44 -5.06
C GLU A 21 -2.67 6.42 -3.80
N CYS A 22 -2.57 5.28 -3.12
CA CYS A 22 -1.68 5.10 -1.98
C CYS A 22 -0.26 5.61 -2.31
N PRO A 23 0.25 6.69 -1.69
CA PRO A 23 1.56 7.25 -1.99
C PRO A 23 2.67 6.23 -1.77
N ASP A 24 3.78 6.33 -2.49
CA ASP A 24 4.90 5.37 -2.38
C ASP A 24 5.41 5.22 -0.94
N ILE A 25 5.45 6.33 -0.19
CA ILE A 25 5.88 6.33 1.21
C ILE A 25 4.89 5.55 2.08
N SER A 26 3.59 5.80 1.93
CA SER A 26 2.53 5.10 2.66
C SER A 26 2.50 3.61 2.32
N ALA A 27 2.67 3.29 1.04
CA ALA A 27 2.71 1.90 0.57
C ALA A 27 3.93 1.16 1.13
N ILE A 28 5.10 1.81 1.16
CA ILE A 28 6.31 1.28 1.80
C ILE A 28 6.09 1.03 3.29
N TYR A 29 5.51 2.00 4.01
CA TYR A 29 5.24 1.87 5.44
C TYR A 29 4.28 0.72 5.73
N ALA A 30 3.17 0.63 4.98
CA ALA A 30 2.20 -0.45 5.12
C ALA A 30 2.82 -1.82 4.82
N ALA A 31 3.63 -1.93 3.76
CA ALA A 31 4.33 -3.14 3.42
C ALA A 31 5.34 -3.57 4.50
N ASP A 32 6.16 -2.64 5.01
CA ASP A 32 7.13 -2.92 6.06
C ASP A 32 6.46 -3.35 7.38
N GLN A 33 5.35 -2.72 7.76
CA GLN A 33 4.57 -3.12 8.93
C GLN A 33 4.02 -4.54 8.76
N ALA A 34 3.27 -4.79 7.67
CA ALA A 34 2.68 -6.10 7.42
C ALA A 34 3.74 -7.22 7.31
N THR A 35 4.93 -6.90 6.80
CA THR A 35 6.02 -7.86 6.68
C THR A 35 6.68 -8.17 8.02
N GLN A 36 6.87 -7.19 8.89
CA GLN A 36 7.38 -7.43 10.25
C GLN A 36 6.44 -8.36 11.01
N ASP A 37 5.13 -8.11 10.93
CA ASP A 37 4.10 -8.94 11.56
C ASP A 37 4.09 -10.37 10.98
N TYR A 38 4.27 -10.51 9.67
CA TYR A 38 4.29 -11.82 9.00
C TYR A 38 5.53 -12.67 9.31
N MET A 39 6.70 -12.04 9.47
CA MET A 39 7.96 -12.74 9.64
C MET A 39 8.42 -12.86 11.10
N ASP A 40 7.76 -12.15 12.02
CA ASP A 40 8.23 -11.91 13.38
C ASP A 40 9.68 -11.39 13.38
N GLY A 41 9.92 -10.32 12.62
CA GLY A 41 11.25 -9.80 12.36
C GLY A 41 11.31 -8.28 12.29
N LYS A 42 12.51 -7.74 12.08
CA LYS A 42 12.76 -6.29 12.04
C LYS A 42 13.21 -5.86 10.65
N VAL A 43 12.71 -4.71 10.19
CA VAL A 43 13.23 -4.08 8.97
C VAL A 43 14.68 -3.66 9.21
N PHE A 44 15.62 -4.16 8.38
CA PHE A 44 17.03 -3.76 8.46
C PHE A 44 17.45 -2.81 7.32
N LYS A 45 16.58 -2.65 6.31
CA LYS A 45 16.81 -1.79 5.15
C LYS A 45 15.48 -1.27 4.62
N LYS A 46 15.48 -0.01 4.17
CA LYS A 46 14.29 0.63 3.56
C LYS A 46 13.74 -0.19 2.39
N ALA A 47 12.44 -0.49 2.42
CA ALA A 47 11.77 -1.16 1.31
C ALA A 47 11.75 -0.34 0.02
N ARG A 48 11.48 -1.02 -1.10
CA ARG A 48 11.45 -0.42 -2.43
C ARG A 48 10.19 -0.80 -3.19
N VAL A 49 9.55 0.19 -3.81
CA VAL A 49 8.56 -0.05 -4.87
C VAL A 49 9.30 -0.63 -6.07
N LEU A 50 8.98 -1.86 -6.44
CA LEU A 50 9.58 -2.55 -7.59
C LEU A 50 8.78 -2.33 -8.86
N LYS A 51 7.45 -2.33 -8.75
CA LYS A 51 6.56 -2.24 -9.90
C LYS A 51 5.24 -1.58 -9.52
N LYS A 52 4.67 -0.83 -10.46
CA LYS A 52 3.27 -0.39 -10.44
C LYS A 52 2.50 -1.16 -11.51
N HIS A 53 1.45 -1.86 -11.12
CA HIS A 53 0.61 -2.64 -12.01
C HIS A 53 -0.52 -1.75 -12.56
N LEU A 54 -0.62 -1.61 -13.88
CA LEU A 54 -1.76 -0.96 -14.53
C LEU A 54 -2.74 -2.01 -15.08
N PRO A 55 -4.06 -1.75 -15.07
CA PRO A 55 -4.74 -0.52 -14.65
C PRO A 55 -5.12 -0.49 -13.15
N SER A 56 -4.72 -1.48 -12.35
CA SER A 56 -5.15 -1.60 -10.94
C SER A 56 -4.41 -0.70 -9.95
N TYR A 57 -3.37 0.01 -10.41
CA TYR A 57 -2.47 0.86 -9.62
C TYR A 57 -1.79 0.18 -8.43
N ARG A 58 -1.85 -1.17 -8.32
CA ARG A 58 -1.20 -1.91 -7.24
C ARG A 58 0.31 -1.78 -7.31
N LYS A 59 0.96 -1.62 -6.17
CA LYS A 59 2.42 -1.50 -6.07
C LYS A 59 3.00 -2.79 -5.54
N GLU A 60 3.91 -3.40 -6.29
CA GLU A 60 4.76 -4.46 -5.78
C GLU A 60 5.90 -3.84 -4.98
N ILE A 61 6.04 -4.22 -3.71
CA ILE A 61 7.03 -3.68 -2.79
C ILE A 61 7.91 -4.81 -2.27
N ALA A 62 9.22 -4.59 -2.24
CA ALA A 62 10.16 -5.48 -1.58
C ALA A 62 10.59 -4.89 -0.23
N SER A 63 10.16 -5.54 0.85
CA SER A 63 10.55 -5.29 2.23
C SER A 63 11.68 -6.21 2.66
N TYR A 64 12.58 -5.70 3.51
CA TYR A 64 13.82 -6.37 3.89
C TYR A 64 13.86 -6.63 5.38
N ILE A 65 13.64 -7.90 5.79
CA ILE A 65 13.46 -8.29 7.18
C ILE A 65 14.60 -9.17 7.67
N TYR A 66 15.09 -8.88 8.87
CA TYR A 66 15.97 -9.74 9.64
C TYR A 66 15.17 -10.43 10.75
N VAL A 67 15.33 -11.75 10.84
CA VAL A 67 14.60 -12.62 11.75
C VAL A 67 15.62 -13.22 12.73
N GLU A 68 15.61 -12.71 13.97
CA GLU A 68 16.68 -12.87 14.97
C GLU A 68 16.79 -14.31 15.49
N ASP A 69 15.66 -14.97 15.76
CA ASP A 69 15.59 -16.36 16.20
C ASP A 69 16.24 -17.35 15.21
N LYS A 70 16.23 -16.99 13.92
CA LYS A 70 16.82 -17.78 12.82
C LYS A 70 18.19 -17.26 12.38
N GLY A 71 18.56 -16.04 12.76
CA GLY A 71 19.75 -15.35 12.22
C GLY A 71 19.71 -15.19 10.70
N LEU A 72 18.52 -15.02 10.11
CA LEU A 72 18.32 -15.02 8.66
C LEU A 72 17.77 -13.70 8.15
N TYR A 73 18.20 -13.34 6.94
CA TYR A 73 17.68 -12.20 6.20
C TYR A 73 16.70 -12.65 5.12
N PHE A 74 15.63 -11.89 4.96
CA PHE A 74 14.57 -12.15 4.00
C PHE A 74 14.26 -10.91 3.17
N THR A 75 13.90 -11.14 1.92
CA THR A 75 13.15 -10.18 1.10
C THR A 75 11.73 -10.69 1.00
N VAL A 76 10.76 -9.89 1.41
CA VAL A 76 9.34 -10.22 1.28
C VAL A 76 8.72 -9.26 0.29
N TYR A 77 7.89 -9.81 -0.59
CA TYR A 77 7.26 -9.09 -1.67
C TYR A 77 5.76 -8.99 -1.41
N THR A 78 5.25 -7.78 -1.43
CA THR A 78 3.84 -7.47 -1.16
C THR A 78 3.22 -6.73 -2.34
N LEU A 79 1.89 -6.87 -2.51
CA LEU A 79 1.07 -5.98 -3.33
C LEU A 79 0.33 -5.02 -2.42
N VAL A 80 0.48 -3.73 -2.67
CA VAL A 80 -0.28 -2.67 -2.00
C VAL A 80 -1.30 -2.07 -2.95
N ASN A 81 -2.58 -2.03 -2.58
CA ASN A 81 -3.62 -1.44 -3.41
C ASN A 81 -3.75 0.09 -3.22
N SER A 82 -4.71 0.72 -3.90
CA SER A 82 -4.97 2.16 -3.79
C SER A 82 -5.38 2.61 -2.39
N GLU A 83 -5.91 1.71 -1.57
CA GLU A 83 -6.35 1.94 -0.19
C GLU A 83 -5.24 1.67 0.85
N CYS A 84 -4.01 1.42 0.38
CA CYS A 84 -2.88 1.00 1.19
C CYS A 84 -3.06 -0.36 1.90
N GLU A 85 -3.98 -1.20 1.44
CA GLU A 85 -4.10 -2.58 1.92
C GLU A 85 -3.03 -3.46 1.30
N VAL A 86 -2.49 -4.37 2.12
CA VAL A 86 -1.30 -5.16 1.80
C VAL A 86 -1.66 -6.63 1.63
N ALA A 87 -1.20 -7.24 0.54
CA ALA A 87 -1.23 -8.68 0.33
C ALA A 87 0.20 -9.21 0.20
N ILE A 88 0.55 -10.24 0.97
CA ILE A 88 1.86 -10.91 0.86
C ILE A 88 1.83 -11.88 -0.31
N ILE A 89 2.81 -11.77 -1.21
CA ILE A 89 2.90 -12.61 -2.41
C ILE A 89 3.92 -13.73 -2.24
N LYS A 90 5.11 -13.39 -1.74
CA LYS A 90 6.25 -14.32 -1.63
C LYS A 90 7.29 -13.80 -0.64
N SER A 91 8.07 -14.72 -0.08
CA SER A 91 9.27 -14.41 0.72
C SER A 91 10.45 -15.23 0.19
N THR A 92 11.63 -14.61 0.08
CA THR A 92 12.87 -15.27 -0.30
C THR A 92 13.94 -15.02 0.75
N ARG A 93 14.77 -16.02 1.04
CA ARG A 93 15.96 -15.83 1.90
C ARG A 93 16.95 -14.96 1.13
N GLY A 94 17.22 -13.76 1.62
CA GLY A 94 18.17 -12.84 1.01
C GLY A 94 19.58 -13.09 1.54
N LYS A 95 20.58 -13.03 0.67
CA LYS A 95 21.95 -12.68 1.08
C LYS A 95 22.02 -11.16 1.07
N HIS A 96 21.93 -10.55 2.24
CA HIS A 96 22.07 -9.10 2.42
C HIS A 96 23.37 -8.78 3.15
#